data_AF-A0A352S6K9-F1
#
_entry.id   AF-A0A352S6K9-F1
#
_cell.length_a   1.000
_cell.length_b   1.000
_cell.length_c   1.000
_cell.angle_alpha   90.00
_cell.angle_beta   90.00
_cell.angle_gamma   90.00
#
_symmetry.space_group_name_H-M   'P 1'
#
loop_
_entity.id
_entity.type
_entity.pdbx_description
1 polymer ?
#
loop_
_entity_poly.entity_id
_entity_poly.type
_entity_poly.pdbx_seq_one_letter_code
_entity_poly.pdbx_strand_id
1 'polypeptide(L)' 'YPAELRRAVVNLVENAHRYGGAAHIVLTDSAERVIIDVSDNGPGIPPAELQRVLEPFYRVESSRSRAT' A
#
# COMPACT_ATOMS: atom_id res chain seq x y z
N TYR A 1 -20.25 -0.94 -5.12
CA TYR A 1 -19.19 0.07 -4.94
C TYR A 1 -17.94 -0.24 -5.78
N PRO A 2 -18.02 -0.29 -7.12
CA PRO A 2 -16.83 -0.57 -7.95
C PRO A 2 -15.78 0.54 -7.87
N ALA A 3 -16.21 1.78 -7.65
CA ALA A 3 -15.33 2.95 -7.59
C ALA A 3 -14.46 2.96 -6.33
N GLU A 4 -15.01 2.50 -5.22
CA GLU A 4 -14.35 2.46 -3.91
C GLU A 4 -13.29 1.36 -3.87
N LEU A 5 -13.60 0.17 -4.41
CA LEU A 5 -12.61 -0.90 -4.56
C LEU A 5 -11.48 -0.47 -5.49
N ARG A 6 -11.82 0.13 -6.65
CA ARG A 6 -10.80 0.68 -7.56
C ARG A 6 -9.91 1.69 -6.85
N ARG A 7 -10.49 2.60 -6.07
CA ARG A 7 -9.73 3.61 -5.32
C ARG A 7 -8.80 2.97 -4.28
N ALA A 8 -9.28 1.98 -3.53
CA ALA A 8 -8.47 1.27 -2.56
C ALA A 8 -7.26 0.60 -3.22
N VAL A 9 -7.47 -0.13 -4.33
CA VAL A 9 -6.40 -0.78 -5.08
C VAL A 9 -5.41 0.23 -5.65
N VAL A 10 -5.91 1.31 -6.27
CA VAL A 10 -5.05 2.38 -6.82
C VAL A 10 -4.17 2.99 -5.74
N ASN A 11 -4.72 3.28 -4.55
CA ASN A 11 -3.94 3.83 -3.44
C ASN A 11 -2.80 2.89 -3.01
N LEU A 12 -3.08 1.58 -2.92
CA LEU A 12 -2.05 0.59 -2.56
C LEU A 12 -0.95 0.52 -3.63
N VAL A 13 -1.33 0.47 -4.91
CA VAL A 13 -0.38 0.42 -6.03
C VAL A 13 0.47 1.70 -6.11
N GLU A 14 -0.14 2.87 -5.91
CA GLU A 14 0.60 4.14 -5.88
C GLU A 14 1.59 4.20 -4.72
N ASN A 15 1.21 3.72 -3.53
CA ASN A 15 2.12 3.64 -2.38
C ASN A 15 3.28 2.67 -2.67
N ALA A 16 2.97 1.48 -3.17
CA ALA A 16 3.97 0.47 -3.55
C ALA A 16 4.97 1.02 -4.58
N HIS A 17 4.49 1.71 -5.61
CA HIS A 17 5.35 2.32 -6.61
C HIS A 17 6.19 3.46 -6.02
N ARG A 18 5.59 4.33 -5.19
CA ARG A 18 6.28 5.48 -4.58
C ARG A 18 7.38 5.06 -3.61
N TYR A 19 7.13 4.06 -2.77
CA TYR A 19 8.02 3.71 -1.66
C TYR A 19 8.88 2.45 -1.93
N GLY A 20 8.40 1.52 -2.76
CA GLY A 20 9.10 0.28 -3.12
C GLY A 20 9.56 0.20 -4.57
N GLY A 21 9.35 1.25 -5.38
CA GLY A 21 9.79 1.35 -6.78
C GLY A 21 8.92 0.55 -7.77
N ALA A 22 8.40 -0.60 -7.35
CA ALA A 22 7.47 -1.42 -8.12
C ALA A 22 6.42 -2.06 -7.21
N ALA A 23 5.23 -2.25 -7.77
CA ALA A 23 4.16 -3.01 -7.15
C ALA A 23 4.12 -4.42 -7.76
N HIS A 24 4.07 -5.43 -6.90
CA HIS A 24 3.77 -6.82 -7.27
C HIS A 24 2.33 -7.12 -6.89
N ILE A 25 1.52 -7.47 -7.89
CA ILE A 25 0.09 -7.71 -7.72
C ILE A 25 -0.20 -9.17 -8.07
N VAL A 26 -0.84 -9.88 -7.13
CA VAL A 26 -1.30 -11.26 -7.32
C VAL A 26 -2.80 -11.32 -7.09
N LEU A 27 -3.52 -11.96 -8.01
CA LEU A 27 -4.94 -12.23 -7.89
C LEU A 27 -5.13 -13.72 -7.63
N THR A 28 -5.76 -14.05 -6.51
CA THR A 28 -6.18 -15.43 -6.22
C THR A 28 -7.69 -15.48 -6.21
N ASP A 29 -8.27 -16.21 -7.16
CA ASP A 29 -9.71 -16.46 -7.24
C ASP A 29 -10.02 -17.84 -6.66
N SER A 30 -10.97 -17.89 -5.72
CA SER A 30 -11.38 -19.11 -5.04
C SER A 30 -12.89 -19.14 -4.89
N ALA A 31 -13.46 -20.32 -4.62
CA ALA A 31 -14.91 -20.49 -4.51
C ALA A 31 -15.58 -19.59 -3.46
N GLU A 32 -14.85 -19.18 -2.42
CA GLU A 32 -15.38 -18.39 -1.31
C GLU A 32 -15.11 -16.88 -1.46
N ARG A 33 -13.98 -16.53 -2.08
CA ARG A 33 -13.53 -15.13 -2.21
C ARG A 33 -12.44 -14.94 -3.25
N VAL A 34 -12.33 -13.70 -3.70
CA VAL A 34 -11.19 -13.20 -4.49
C VAL A 34 -10.24 -12.43 -3.56
N ILE A 35 -8.95 -12.73 -3.63
CA ILE A 35 -7.88 -12.07 -2.88
C ILE A 35 -7.02 -11.27 -3.86
N ILE A 36 -6.78 -10.00 -3.54
CA ILE A 36 -5.84 -9.13 -4.27
C ILE A 36 -4.68 -8.82 -3.32
N ASP A 37 -3.54 -9.46 -3.55
CA ASP A 37 -2.32 -9.20 -2.80
C ASP A 37 -1.50 -8.12 -3.52
N VAL A 38 -1.22 -7.02 -2.82
CA VAL A 38 -0.34 -5.94 -3.30
C VAL A 38 0.87 -5.89 -2.38
N SER A 39 2.06 -6.10 -2.94
CA SER A 39 3.33 -6.10 -2.21
C SER A 39 4.38 -5.23 -2.90
N ASP A 40 5.34 -4.74 -2.12
CA ASP A 40 6.45 -3.92 -2.58
C ASP A 40 7.72 -4.21 -1.77
N ASN A 41 8.87 -3.77 -2.29
CA ASN A 41 10.18 -3.95 -1.65
C ASN A 41 10.66 -2.65 -0.97
N GLY A 42 9.73 -1.80 -0.54
CA GLY A 42 10.01 -0.56 0.15
C GLY A 42 10.48 -0.77 1.58
N PRO A 43 10.81 0.32 2.30
CA PRO A 43 11.35 0.26 3.65
C PRO A 43 10.35 -0.25 4.71
N GLY A 44 9.10 -0.48 4.34
CA GLY A 44 8.03 -0.84 5.26
C GLY A 44 7.56 0.35 6.12
N ILE A 45 6.59 0.07 7.00
CA ILE A 45 6.03 1.05 7.94
C ILE A 45 6.52 0.69 9.35
N PRO A 46 7.05 1.63 10.14
CA PRO A 46 7.41 1.38 11.52
C PRO A 46 6.22 0.83 12.32
N PRO A 47 6.40 -0.17 13.21
CA PRO A 47 5.27 -0.79 13.93
C PRO A 47 4.40 0.20 14.71
N ALA A 48 5.01 1.25 15.28
CA ALA A 48 4.29 2.30 16.01
C ALA A 48 3.35 3.14 15.12
N GLU A 49 3.57 3.12 13.80
CA GLU A 49 2.83 3.91 12.83
C GLU A 49 1.77 3.10 12.06
N LEU A 50 1.75 1.77 12.20
CA LEU A 50 0.86 0.88 11.43
C LEU A 50 -0.63 1.19 11.61
N GLN A 51 -1.05 1.60 12.80
CA GLN A 51 -2.44 1.98 13.04
C GLN A 51 -2.74 3.38 12.49
N ARG A 52 -1.79 4.30 12.62
CA ARG A 52 -1.95 5.71 12.27
C ARG A 52 -1.97 5.94 10.76
N VAL A 53 -1.28 5.11 9.97
CA VAL A 53 -1.34 5.17 8.49
C VAL A 53 -2.72 4.90 7.90
N LEU A 54 -3.66 4.40 8.71
CA LEU A 54 -5.06 4.24 8.31
C LEU A 54 -5.91 5.50 8.61
N GLU A 55 -5.37 6.45 9.38
CA GLU A 55 -6.06 7.69 9.71
C GLU A 55 -6.06 8.66 8.51
N PRO A 56 -7.17 9.40 8.28
CA PRO A 56 -7.21 10.42 7.25
C PRO A 56 -6.09 11.46 7.42
N PHE A 57 -5.45 11.80 6.31
CA PHE A 57 -4.39 12.82 6.21
C PHE A 57 -3.07 12.50 6.92
N TYR A 58 -2.94 11.34 7.57
CA TYR A 58 -1.68 10.93 8.19
C TYR A 58 -0.65 10.48 7.14
N ARG A 59 0.61 10.91 7.32
CA ARG A 59 1.76 10.49 6.52
C ARG A 59 2.97 10.33 7.41
N VAL A 60 3.71 9.24 7.23
CA VAL A 60 4.95 8.97 7.97
C VAL A 60 6.04 9.93 7.48
N GLU A 61 6.64 10.72 8.39
CA GLU A 61 7.61 11.77 8.06
C GLU A 61 8.97 11.24 7.57
N SER A 62 9.23 9.94 7.65
CA SER A 62 10.51 9.31 7.28
C SER A 62 10.83 9.32 5.77
N SER A 63 9.92 9.80 4.91
CA SER A 63 10.18 9.99 3.47
C SER A 63 11.24 11.06 3.11
N ARG A 64 11.97 11.64 4.07
CA ARG A 64 13.07 12.60 3.82
C ARG A 64 14.49 12.03 3.92
N SER A 65 14.70 10.79 4.33
CA SER A 65 16.06 10.24 4.51
C SER A 65 16.51 9.32 3.36
N ARG A 66 16.45 9.82 2.11
CA ARG A 66 17.23 9.23 1.01
C ARG A 66 17.64 10.28 -0.03
N ALA A 67 18.41 11.27 0.43
CA ALA A 67 19.21 12.13 -0.44
C ALA A 67 20.41 12.66 0.38
N THR A 68 21.43 11.82 0.50
CA THR A 68 22.84 12.25 0.66
C THR A 68 23.64 11.54 -0.40
#